data_AF-A0A318B5M2-F1
#
_entry.id   AF-A0A318B5M2-F1
#
_cell.length_a   1.000
_cell.length_b   1.000
_cell.length_c   1.000
_cell.angle_alpha   90.00
_cell.angle_beta   90.00
_cell.angle_gamma   90.00
#
_symmetry.space_group_name_H-M   'P 1'
#
loop_
_entity.id
_entity.type
_entity.pdbx_description
1 polymer ?
#
loop_
_entity_poly.entity_id
_entity_poly.type
_entity_poly.pdbx_seq_one_letter_code
_entity_poly.pdbx_strand_id
1 'polypeptide(L)' 'MADDWLDADQAMARLGVRAQTLYAYVSRGRIEAHAHPEDPRRSLYRASDVA' A
#
# COMPACT_ATOMS: atom_id res chain seq x y z
N MET A 1 -2.59 -17.66 -5.08
CA MET A 1 -3.19 -16.45 -4.47
C MET A 1 -2.59 -15.30 -5.22
N ALA A 2 -3.40 -14.62 -6.05
CA ALA A 2 -2.91 -13.50 -6.84
C ALA A 2 -2.47 -12.41 -5.88
N ASP A 3 -1.22 -12.01 -6.00
CA ASP A 3 -0.65 -10.94 -5.19
C ASP A 3 -1.20 -9.63 -5.74
N ASP A 4 -2.42 -9.27 -5.30
CA ASP A 4 -3.03 -8.02 -5.70
C ASP A 4 -2.27 -6.89 -5.01
N TRP A 5 -1.60 -6.08 -5.82
CA TRP A 5 -0.91 -4.88 -5.38
C TRP A 5 -1.79 -3.67 -5.69
N LEU A 6 -1.92 -2.77 -4.74
CA LEU A 6 -2.73 -1.56 -4.84
C LEU A 6 -1.84 -0.33 -4.86
N ASP A 7 -2.25 0.72 -5.54
CA ASP A 7 -1.61 2.02 -5.38
C ASP A 7 -2.00 2.69 -4.04
N ALA A 8 -1.32 3.79 -3.70
CA ALA A 8 -1.56 4.49 -2.44
C ALA A 8 -3.01 4.97 -2.29
N ASP A 9 -3.65 5.42 -3.38
CA ASP A 9 -5.01 5.95 -3.36
C ASP A 9 -6.01 4.82 -3.09
N GLN A 10 -5.83 3.68 -3.76
CA GLN A 10 -6.62 2.48 -3.52
C GLN A 10 -6.46 1.95 -2.09
N ALA A 11 -5.23 1.90 -1.57
CA ALA A 11 -4.97 1.45 -0.21
C ALA A 11 -5.60 2.39 0.83
N MET A 12 -5.49 3.71 0.63
CA MET A 12 -6.14 4.71 1.48
C MET A 12 -7.66 4.59 1.46
N ALA A 13 -8.25 4.40 0.28
CA ALA A 13 -9.69 4.27 0.10
C ALA A 13 -10.24 3.02 0.80
N ARG A 14 -9.54 1.89 0.73
CA ARG A 14 -9.95 0.65 1.41
C ARG A 14 -9.86 0.75 2.92
N LEU A 15 -8.76 1.31 3.43
CA LEU A 15 -8.54 1.48 4.87
C LEU A 15 -9.37 2.63 5.47
N GLY A 16 -9.86 3.55 4.63
CA GLY A 16 -10.50 4.79 5.10
C GLY A 16 -9.54 5.73 5.82
N VAL A 17 -8.25 5.72 5.46
CA VAL A 17 -7.20 6.49 6.14
C VAL A 17 -6.52 7.49 5.21
N ARG A 18 -5.79 8.44 5.80
CA ARG A 18 -4.92 9.38 5.08
C ARG A 18 -3.53 8.78 4.85
N ALA A 19 -2.78 9.39 3.93
CA ALA A 19 -1.42 8.97 3.57
C ALA A 19 -0.49 8.84 4.78
N GLN A 20 -0.57 9.74 5.76
CA GLN A 20 0.25 9.66 6.98
C GLN A 20 0.08 8.32 7.72
N THR A 21 -1.14 7.79 7.76
CA THR A 21 -1.47 6.57 8.50
C THR A 21 -1.06 5.35 7.68
N LEU A 22 -1.30 5.38 6.36
CA LEU A 22 -0.81 4.36 5.44
C LEU A 22 0.72 4.20 5.57
N TYR A 23 1.47 5.30 5.51
CA TYR A 23 2.93 5.27 5.67
C TYR A 23 3.37 4.83 7.06
N ALA A 24 2.62 5.18 8.11
CA ALA A 24 2.91 4.68 9.46
C ALA A 24 2.72 3.16 9.57
N TYR A 25 1.74 2.58 8.88
CA TYR A 25 1.56 1.12 8.82
C TYR A 25 2.69 0.43 8.08
N VAL A 26 3.11 0.97 6.93
CA VAL A 26 4.28 0.45 6.20
C VAL A 26 5.55 0.53 7.04
N SER A 27 5.82 1.69 7.67
CA SER A 27 6.99 1.87 8.54
C SER A 27 6.99 0.93 9.75
N ARG A 28 5.82 0.48 10.20
CA ARG A 28 5.64 -0.49 11.29
C ARG A 28 5.62 -1.95 10.80
N GLY A 29 5.77 -2.18 9.50
CA GLY A 29 5.71 -3.53 8.88
C GLY A 29 4.32 -4.17 8.91
N ARG A 30 3.25 -3.37 9.06
CA ARG A 30 1.85 -3.84 9.06
C ARG A 30 1.28 -4.03 7.65
N ILE A 31 1.80 -3.26 6.69
CA ILE A 31 1.44 -3.31 5.29
C ILE A 31 2.75 -3.46 4.51
N GLU A 32 2.83 -4.49 3.68
CA GLU A 32 3.94 -4.68 2.77
C GLU A 32 3.83 -3.69 1.60
N ALA A 33 4.95 -3.03 1.29
CA ALA A 33 5.05 -2.07 0.20
C ALA A 33 6.16 -2.47 -0.76
N HIS A 34 5.92 -2.31 -2.05
CA HIS A 34 6.87 -2.59 -3.12
C HIS A 34 7.06 -1.36 -3.99
N ALA A 35 8.25 -1.20 -4.59
CA ALA A 35 8.46 -0.16 -5.59
C ALA A 35 7.68 -0.52 -6.87
N HIS A 36 7.02 0.44 -7.49
CA HIS A 36 6.33 0.17 -8.76
C HIS A 36 7.38 -0.13 -9.85
N PRO A 37 7.26 -1.24 -10.60
CA PRO A 37 8.31 -1.70 -11.53
C PRO A 37 8.55 -0.73 -12.69
N GLU A 38 7.52 0.02 -13.09
CA GLU A 38 7.59 0.99 -14.20
C GLU A 38 7.77 2.44 -13.74
N ASP A 39 7.59 2.73 -12.44
CA ASP A 39 7.69 4.09 -11.90
C ASP A 39 8.29 4.10 -10.48
N PRO A 40 9.60 4.35 -10.33
CA PRO A 40 10.25 4.34 -9.01
C PRO A 40 9.73 5.41 -8.05
N ARG A 41 8.94 6.40 -8.51
CA ARG A 41 8.30 7.40 -7.64
C ARG A 41 7.00 6.89 -7.01
N ARG A 42 6.50 5.74 -7.45
CA ARG A 42 5.26 5.13 -6.96
C ARG A 42 5.56 3.89 -6.15
N SER A 43 4.79 3.71 -5.09
CA SER A 43 4.80 2.49 -4.29
C SER A 43 3.47 1.78 -4.47
N LEU A 44 3.57 0.45 -4.46
CA LEU A 44 2.47 -0.49 -4.45
C LEU A 44 2.35 -1.07 -3.04
N TYR A 45 1.13 -1.42 -2.63
CA TYR A 45 0.77 -1.88 -1.30
C TYR A 45 0.01 -3.19 -1.40
N ARG A 46 0.32 -4.15 -0.54
CA ARG A 46 -0.28 -5.48 -0.55
C ARG A 46 -1.78 -5.40 -0.27
N ALA A 47 -2.63 -5.87 -1.20
CA ALA A 47 -4.09 -5.84 -1.02
C ALA A 47 -4.57 -6.66 0.17
N SER A 48 -3.87 -7.75 0.52
CA SER A 48 -4.20 -8.60 1.67
C SER A 48 -4.07 -7.87 3.00
N ASP A 49 -3.19 -6.87 3.09
CA ASP A 49 -2.91 -6.15 4.33
C ASP A 49 -3.88 -4.98 4.54
N VAL A 50 -4.68 -4.66 3.52
CA VAL A 50 -5.66 -3.57 3.50
C VAL A 50 -7.09 -4.06 3.23
N ALA A 51 -7.34 -5.35 3.46
CA ALA A 51 -8.66 -5.98 3.34
C ALA A 51 -9.56 -5.72 4.56
#